data_AF-A0AAX3U7T2-F1
#
_entry.id   AF-A0AAX3U7T2-F1
#
_cell.length_a   1.000
_cell.length_b   1.000
_cell.length_c   1.000
_cell.angle_alpha   90.00
_cell.angle_beta   90.00
_cell.angle_gamma   90.00
#
_symmetry.space_group_name_H-M   'P 1'
#
loop_
_entity.id
_entity.type
_entity.pdbx_description
1 polymer ?
#
loop_
_entity_poly.entity_id
_entity_poly.type
_entity_poly.pdbx_seq_one_letter_code
_entity_poly.pdbx_strand_id
1 'polypeptide(L)'
;MRVSEYFNINRTQAYLDFVDIPLDTDLAVFLDPNAIKSLDSSWGNELSSFLQSFFETVLKLIKNGENQRAKRLLASLSEGNEFHLGYSVGKSRGHGFGDESADSVWDALTKSKAATSGLLQDLEDTALLIYGIGTDMISDAVCNILRRSLIKYTQEMCRYYGIPLTPNVASGPLWNPQKEIWENEFVDLPITDYGKVILVPKVLVRSRLSFQYDEYYRYYLLPQMQSEHLRNQTSLVETLKNGSQRVTKKALMEKYGKDKLAVVEQTILKPYVLDEYREAKADSPSSPLSHEQFSELEHVDKPDLEELLAELKSLPVGRETAEAYEDIIEKILSVVLYPSLCNPTKQHKIHGGRKRIDITYTNEAKGGFFYWLVMHYPAPQIFVECKNYGKEVANPEVDQLSGRFSPSRGKVGILICRSIENKKLLYKRCVDTAQDQRGFIIALDDGDLECLVNEYIDNQGSQEFPLLREFWKQLVD
;
A
#
# COMPACT_ATOMS: atom_id res chain seq x y z
N MET A 1 15.49 0.58 -18.72
CA MET A 1 16.27 -0.19 -17.72
C MET A 1 15.63 0.04 -16.37
N ARG A 2 15.34 -1.02 -15.63
CA ARG A 2 14.68 -0.97 -14.32
C ARG A 2 15.64 -1.11 -13.15
N VAL A 3 15.17 -0.86 -11.94
CA VAL A 3 15.95 -1.05 -10.69
C VAL A 3 16.44 -2.49 -10.57
N SER A 4 15.57 -3.47 -10.79
CA SER A 4 15.91 -4.90 -10.69
C SER A 4 17.01 -5.31 -11.67
N GLU A 5 16.94 -4.83 -12.90
CA GLU A 5 17.93 -5.04 -13.96
C GLU A 5 19.26 -4.36 -13.60
N TYR A 6 19.23 -3.10 -13.19
CA TYR A 6 20.43 -2.31 -12.89
C TYR A 6 21.24 -2.93 -11.73
N PHE A 7 20.56 -3.39 -10.68
CA PHE A 7 21.20 -3.99 -9.51
C PHE A 7 21.34 -5.51 -9.59
N ASN A 8 20.95 -6.14 -10.71
CA ASN A 8 21.00 -7.59 -10.91
C ASN A 8 20.29 -8.40 -9.81
N ILE A 9 19.08 -7.97 -9.42
CA ILE A 9 18.29 -8.61 -8.36
C ILE A 9 17.77 -10.00 -8.80
N ASN A 10 17.78 -10.30 -10.10
CA ASN A 10 17.31 -11.56 -10.69
C ASN A 10 15.86 -11.89 -10.31
N ARG A 11 15.01 -10.86 -10.28
CA ARG A 11 13.57 -10.96 -9.96
C ARG A 11 12.78 -9.98 -10.83
N THR A 12 11.60 -10.40 -11.27
CA THR A 12 10.60 -9.52 -11.91
C THR A 12 9.66 -8.91 -10.86
N GLN A 13 8.86 -7.92 -11.27
CA GLN A 13 7.95 -7.16 -10.39
C GLN A 13 7.07 -8.02 -9.47
N ALA A 14 6.58 -9.18 -9.93
CA ALA A 14 5.73 -10.04 -9.10
C ALA A 14 6.45 -10.54 -7.83
N TYR A 15 7.76 -10.76 -7.91
CA TYR A 15 8.61 -11.29 -6.83
C TYR A 15 9.34 -10.21 -6.01
N LEU A 16 9.04 -8.93 -6.28
CA LEU A 16 9.56 -7.77 -5.55
C LEU A 16 8.47 -7.17 -4.66
N ASP A 17 8.81 -6.72 -3.46
CA ASP A 17 7.86 -6.03 -2.56
C ASP A 17 7.68 -4.54 -2.91
N PHE A 18 8.60 -3.98 -3.70
CA PHE A 18 8.56 -2.61 -4.19
C PHE A 18 8.19 -2.56 -5.67
N VAL A 19 7.78 -1.37 -6.14
CA VAL A 19 7.55 -1.10 -7.57
C VAL A 19 8.89 -1.03 -8.29
N ASP A 20 9.12 -1.89 -9.27
CA ASP A 20 10.35 -2.03 -10.03
C ASP A 20 10.48 -0.91 -11.08
N ILE A 21 10.59 0.32 -10.61
CA ILE A 21 10.53 1.51 -11.46
C ILE A 21 11.57 1.53 -12.60
N PRO A 22 11.22 2.10 -13.76
CA PRO A 22 12.20 2.45 -14.79
C PRO A 22 13.08 3.60 -14.29
N LEU A 23 14.38 3.59 -14.63
CA LEU A 23 15.35 4.60 -14.17
C LEU A 23 15.41 5.84 -15.09
N ASP A 24 14.83 5.77 -16.29
CA ASP A 24 14.94 6.80 -17.32
C ASP A 24 13.60 7.47 -17.68
N THR A 25 12.49 6.95 -17.18
CA THR A 25 11.13 7.46 -17.37
C THR A 25 10.33 7.27 -16.08
N ASP A 26 9.03 7.62 -16.09
CA ASP A 26 8.11 7.31 -14.99
C ASP A 26 7.25 6.09 -15.29
N LEU A 27 6.76 5.43 -14.22
CA LEU A 27 5.67 4.47 -14.27
C LEU A 27 4.36 5.14 -13.82
N ALA A 28 3.28 4.97 -14.59
CA ALA A 28 1.97 5.60 -14.35
C ALA A 28 1.18 4.92 -13.22
N VAL A 29 1.75 4.92 -12.02
CA VAL A 29 1.14 4.49 -10.76
C VAL A 29 1.33 5.59 -9.72
N PHE A 30 0.43 5.65 -8.74
CA PHE A 30 0.30 6.80 -7.84
C PHE A 30 0.09 6.35 -6.40
N LEU A 31 0.60 7.12 -5.43
CA LEU A 31 0.26 6.92 -4.02
C LEU A 31 -1.06 7.62 -3.72
N ASP A 32 -1.99 6.87 -3.14
CA ASP A 32 -3.32 7.34 -2.77
C ASP A 32 -3.40 7.57 -1.25
N PRO A 33 -3.59 8.82 -0.78
CA PRO A 33 -3.70 9.13 0.65
C PRO A 33 -4.75 8.27 1.36
N ASN A 34 -5.92 8.07 0.75
CA ASN A 34 -7.01 7.30 1.35
C ASN A 34 -6.66 5.80 1.44
N ALA A 35 -5.93 5.28 0.46
CA ALA A 35 -5.42 3.91 0.52
C ALA A 35 -4.41 3.73 1.67
N ILE A 36 -3.54 4.71 1.88
CA ILE A 36 -2.58 4.71 3.00
C ILE A 36 -3.31 4.78 4.34
N LYS A 37 -4.32 5.65 4.46
CA LYS A 37 -5.17 5.77 5.66
C LYS A 37 -5.94 4.50 5.99
N SER A 38 -6.21 3.67 4.99
CA SER A 38 -6.89 2.40 5.21
C SER A 38 -6.00 1.34 5.84
N LEU A 39 -4.67 1.50 5.89
CA LEU A 39 -3.74 0.53 6.46
C LEU A 39 -3.85 0.48 8.00
N ASP A 40 -3.98 -0.72 8.56
CA ASP A 40 -4.30 -0.89 9.99
C ASP A 40 -3.06 -1.17 10.84
N SER A 41 -1.94 -1.51 10.22
CA SER A 41 -0.71 -1.82 10.95
C SER A 41 -0.12 -0.57 11.60
N SER A 42 0.82 -0.77 12.53
CA SER A 42 1.61 0.33 13.09
C SER A 42 2.35 1.13 12.01
N TRP A 43 2.73 0.48 10.91
CA TRP A 43 3.39 1.14 9.79
C TRP A 43 2.40 2.03 9.02
N GLY A 44 1.21 1.51 8.70
CA GLY A 44 0.12 2.29 8.09
C GLY A 44 -0.29 3.52 8.91
N ASN A 45 -0.43 3.34 10.22
CA ASN A 45 -0.73 4.43 11.17
C ASN A 45 0.36 5.52 11.19
N GLU A 46 1.63 5.12 11.13
CA GLU A 46 2.76 6.06 11.05
C GLU A 46 2.67 6.91 9.77
N LEU A 47 2.49 6.27 8.60
CA LEU A 47 2.34 6.98 7.32
C LEU A 47 1.16 7.96 7.35
N SER A 48 0.02 7.51 7.84
CA SER A 48 -1.20 8.32 7.95
C SER A 48 -0.99 9.56 8.84
N SER A 49 -0.26 9.40 9.96
CA SER A 49 0.05 10.51 10.86
C SER A 49 0.93 11.59 10.22
N PHE A 50 1.86 11.21 9.32
CA PHE A 50 2.68 12.17 8.58
C PHE A 50 1.83 12.97 7.58
N LEU A 51 0.93 12.31 6.85
CA LEU A 51 0.02 12.98 5.92
C LEU A 51 -0.91 13.96 6.64
N GLN A 52 -1.54 13.50 7.74
CA GLN A 52 -2.45 14.33 8.53
C GLN A 52 -1.73 15.54 9.13
N SER A 53 -0.60 15.33 9.81
CA SER A 53 0.15 16.42 10.45
C SER A 53 0.63 17.48 9.46
N PHE A 54 1.08 17.07 8.28
CA PHE A 54 1.47 18.01 7.22
C PHE A 54 0.27 18.84 6.76
N PHE A 55 -0.84 18.19 6.41
CA PHE A 55 -1.98 18.89 5.84
C PHE A 55 -2.68 19.80 6.87
N GLU A 56 -2.82 19.34 8.12
CA GLU A 56 -3.31 20.18 9.23
C GLU A 56 -2.43 21.43 9.43
N THR A 57 -1.10 21.29 9.32
CA THR A 57 -0.19 22.44 9.39
C THR A 57 -0.46 23.41 8.25
N VAL A 58 -0.61 22.93 7.02
CA VAL A 58 -0.91 23.78 5.86
C VAL A 58 -2.24 24.52 6.04
N LEU A 59 -3.30 23.83 6.46
CA LEU A 59 -4.62 24.43 6.71
C LEU A 59 -4.58 25.48 7.84
N LYS A 60 -3.84 25.21 8.92
CA LYS A 60 -3.60 26.15 10.03
C LYS A 60 -2.92 27.43 9.53
N LEU A 61 -1.90 27.32 8.69
CA LEU A 61 -1.20 28.48 8.13
C LEU A 61 -2.10 29.29 7.18
N ILE A 62 -2.93 28.63 6.37
CA ILE A 62 -3.94 29.29 5.53
C ILE A 62 -4.91 30.09 6.40
N LYS A 63 -5.46 29.48 7.44
CA LYS A 63 -6.41 30.11 8.35
C LYS A 63 -5.81 31.32 9.08
N ASN A 64 -4.52 31.26 9.44
CA ASN A 64 -3.82 32.34 10.12
C ASN A 64 -3.28 33.44 9.18
N GLY A 65 -3.38 33.26 7.85
CA GLY A 65 -2.79 34.18 6.87
C GLY A 65 -1.26 34.18 6.84
N GLU A 66 -0.62 33.08 7.28
CA GLU A 66 0.84 32.91 7.31
C GLU A 66 1.42 32.52 5.93
N ASN A 67 1.09 33.33 4.91
CA ASN A 67 1.26 33.00 3.49
C ASN A 67 2.69 32.56 3.12
N GLN A 68 3.71 33.26 3.60
CA GLN A 68 5.11 32.98 3.28
C GLN A 68 5.57 31.62 3.82
N ARG A 69 5.10 31.25 5.02
CA ARG A 69 5.46 29.96 5.62
C ARG A 69 4.77 28.81 4.87
N ALA A 70 3.51 28.97 4.53
CA ALA A 70 2.77 27.94 3.81
C ALA A 70 3.31 27.71 2.39
N LYS A 71 3.64 28.79 1.65
CA LYS A 71 4.31 28.69 0.35
C LYS A 71 5.61 27.89 0.41
N ARG A 72 6.44 28.15 1.42
CA ARG A 72 7.68 27.38 1.65
C ARG A 72 7.40 25.90 1.94
N LEU A 73 6.35 25.57 2.68
CA LEU A 73 5.99 24.17 2.93
C LEU A 73 5.54 23.47 1.65
N LEU A 74 4.71 24.13 0.83
CA LEU A 74 4.18 23.55 -0.41
C LEU A 74 5.24 23.41 -1.50
N ALA A 75 6.24 24.31 -1.57
CA ALA A 75 7.31 24.24 -2.56
C ALA A 75 8.12 22.93 -2.50
N SER A 76 8.27 22.36 -1.29
CA SER A 76 8.98 21.09 -1.09
C SER A 76 8.20 19.85 -1.51
N LEU A 77 6.95 19.96 -1.99
CA LEU A 77 6.13 18.82 -2.44
C LEU A 77 6.43 18.37 -3.88
N SER A 78 7.40 18.99 -4.54
CA SER A 78 7.71 18.76 -5.96
C SER A 78 9.13 18.33 -6.24
N GLU A 79 9.97 18.33 -5.22
CA GLU A 79 11.38 18.10 -5.42
C GLU A 79 11.64 16.61 -5.63
N GLY A 80 12.19 16.29 -6.80
CA GLY A 80 12.98 15.08 -7.02
C GLY A 80 12.36 14.02 -7.93
N ASN A 81 13.13 13.62 -8.93
CA ASN A 81 12.87 12.47 -9.79
C ASN A 81 13.48 11.18 -9.18
N GLU A 82 13.30 10.92 -7.89
CA GLU A 82 13.86 9.70 -7.28
C GLU A 82 12.84 8.58 -7.04
N PHE A 83 11.55 8.90 -7.21
CA PHE A 83 10.47 7.93 -7.10
C PHE A 83 10.04 7.34 -8.46
N HIS A 84 10.28 8.06 -9.57
CA HIS A 84 9.92 7.63 -10.93
C HIS A 84 8.46 7.18 -11.10
N LEU A 85 7.55 7.86 -10.39
CA LEU A 85 6.12 7.64 -10.45
C LEU A 85 5.47 8.85 -11.11
N GLY A 86 4.59 8.64 -12.09
CA GLY A 86 3.97 9.74 -12.83
C GLY A 86 3.69 9.44 -14.29
N TYR A 87 3.34 10.48 -15.05
CA TYR A 87 2.95 10.36 -16.47
C TYR A 87 4.08 10.64 -17.47
N SER A 88 5.33 10.86 -17.05
CA SER A 88 6.39 11.22 -17.99
C SER A 88 6.68 10.10 -19.00
N VAL A 89 6.71 10.46 -20.30
CA VAL A 89 7.01 9.54 -21.42
C VAL A 89 8.50 9.60 -21.84
N GLY A 90 9.29 10.49 -21.26
CA GLY A 90 10.74 10.62 -21.49
C GLY A 90 11.47 10.82 -20.17
N LYS A 91 12.67 11.44 -20.17
CA LYS A 91 13.35 11.83 -18.92
C LYS A 91 12.35 12.49 -18.00
N SER A 92 12.13 11.88 -16.85
CA SER A 92 11.12 12.35 -15.92
C SER A 92 11.37 13.82 -15.60
N ARG A 93 10.33 14.60 -15.87
CA ARG A 93 10.30 16.04 -15.65
C ARG A 93 9.14 16.23 -14.70
N GLY A 94 9.44 16.22 -13.41
CA GLY A 94 8.44 16.46 -12.38
C GLY A 94 7.60 17.69 -12.74
N HIS A 95 6.31 17.47 -12.98
CA HIS A 95 5.32 18.54 -13.13
C HIS A 95 4.67 18.89 -11.78
N GLY A 96 5.26 18.43 -10.67
CA GLY A 96 4.82 18.71 -9.31
C GLY A 96 4.92 20.20 -8.91
N PHE A 97 4.55 20.48 -7.65
CA PHE A 97 4.59 21.76 -6.89
C PHE A 97 5.93 22.59 -6.91
N GLY A 98 6.69 22.69 -8.01
CA GLY A 98 7.89 23.54 -8.12
C GLY A 98 7.58 25.02 -7.89
N ASP A 99 8.57 25.90 -7.70
CA ASP A 99 8.38 27.29 -7.25
C ASP A 99 7.27 28.08 -8.01
N GLU A 100 7.19 27.98 -9.34
CA GLU A 100 6.11 28.61 -10.13
C GLU A 100 4.72 27.98 -9.88
N SER A 101 4.69 26.69 -9.55
CA SER A 101 3.47 25.94 -9.24
C SER A 101 3.11 25.91 -7.75
N ALA A 102 4.05 26.13 -6.83
CA ALA A 102 3.79 26.29 -5.40
C ALA A 102 3.00 27.57 -5.15
N ASP A 103 3.36 28.65 -5.83
CA ASP A 103 2.58 29.89 -5.88
C ASP A 103 1.21 29.66 -6.53
N SER A 104 1.14 28.89 -7.63
CA SER A 104 -0.14 28.54 -8.27
C SER A 104 -1.05 27.70 -7.36
N VAL A 105 -0.52 26.72 -6.64
CA VAL A 105 -1.31 25.89 -5.73
C VAL A 105 -1.69 26.66 -4.48
N TRP A 106 -0.77 27.46 -3.94
CA TRP A 106 -1.08 28.39 -2.87
C TRP A 106 -2.21 29.34 -3.25
N ASP A 107 -2.14 29.92 -4.45
CA ASP A 107 -3.18 30.79 -4.99
C ASP A 107 -4.48 30.02 -5.19
N ALA A 108 -4.43 28.76 -5.65
CA ALA A 108 -5.61 27.93 -5.83
C ALA A 108 -6.27 27.58 -4.48
N LEU A 109 -5.46 27.29 -3.45
CA LEU A 109 -5.92 27.01 -2.09
C LEU A 109 -6.51 28.28 -1.45
N THR A 110 -5.82 29.41 -1.51
CA THR A 110 -6.28 30.67 -0.87
C THR A 110 -7.45 31.33 -1.58
N LYS A 111 -7.53 31.25 -2.92
CA LYS A 111 -8.70 31.75 -3.68
C LYS A 111 -9.89 30.81 -3.57
N SER A 112 -9.69 29.55 -3.20
CA SER A 112 -10.79 28.60 -3.05
C SER A 112 -11.59 28.88 -1.78
N LYS A 113 -12.89 29.13 -1.97
CA LYS A 113 -13.85 29.21 -0.86
C LYS A 113 -13.79 27.96 0.04
N ALA A 114 -13.42 26.80 -0.52
CA ALA A 114 -13.35 25.53 0.21
C ALA A 114 -12.30 25.51 1.34
N ALA A 115 -11.15 26.18 1.14
CA ALA A 115 -10.11 26.25 2.15
C ALA A 115 -10.54 27.11 3.35
N THR A 116 -11.30 28.18 3.10
CA THR A 116 -11.81 29.07 4.15
C THR A 116 -13.10 28.58 4.80
N SER A 117 -13.87 27.73 4.12
CA SER A 117 -15.16 27.22 4.62
C SER A 117 -15.05 26.00 5.54
N GLY A 118 -13.84 25.47 5.74
CA GLY A 118 -13.61 24.22 6.48
C GLY A 118 -14.01 22.97 5.70
N LEU A 119 -14.22 23.07 4.38
CA LEU A 119 -14.51 21.91 3.52
C LEU A 119 -13.27 21.04 3.32
N LEU A 120 -12.08 21.64 3.17
CA LEU A 120 -10.84 20.88 3.08
C LEU A 120 -10.47 20.35 4.47
N GLN A 121 -10.43 19.03 4.61
CA GLN A 121 -10.00 18.33 5.82
C GLN A 121 -8.73 17.52 5.54
N ASP A 122 -8.64 16.95 4.34
CA ASP A 122 -7.59 16.04 3.95
C ASP A 122 -6.97 16.38 2.58
N LEU A 123 -5.77 15.86 2.33
CA LEU A 123 -5.02 16.15 1.10
C LEU A 123 -5.80 15.73 -0.16
N GLU A 124 -6.46 14.58 -0.13
CA GLU A 124 -7.26 14.05 -1.23
C GLU A 124 -8.51 14.90 -1.56
N ASP A 125 -9.01 15.70 -0.62
CA ASP A 125 -10.11 16.64 -0.91
C ASP A 125 -9.71 17.68 -1.97
N THR A 126 -8.42 18.00 -2.03
CA THR A 126 -7.90 18.96 -3.00
C THR A 126 -8.07 18.47 -4.44
N ALA A 127 -8.11 17.15 -4.67
CA ALA A 127 -8.41 16.56 -5.97
C ALA A 127 -9.80 16.96 -6.47
N LEU A 128 -10.75 17.13 -5.55
CA LEU A 128 -12.14 17.44 -5.84
C LEU A 128 -12.39 18.95 -5.88
N LEU A 129 -11.82 19.67 -4.91
CA LEU A 129 -12.24 21.04 -4.57
C LEU A 129 -11.27 22.13 -5.04
N ILE A 130 -10.08 21.76 -5.51
CA ILE A 130 -9.08 22.73 -5.95
C ILE A 130 -8.81 22.56 -7.45
N TYR A 131 -9.01 23.65 -8.19
CA TYR A 131 -8.73 23.68 -9.61
C TYR A 131 -7.22 23.58 -9.85
N GLY A 132 -6.83 22.82 -10.89
CA GLY A 132 -5.42 22.60 -11.23
C GLY A 132 -4.74 21.47 -10.44
N ILE A 133 -5.29 21.03 -9.29
CA ILE A 133 -4.74 19.89 -8.56
C ILE A 133 -5.29 18.58 -9.13
N GLY A 134 -4.37 17.70 -9.54
CA GLY A 134 -4.65 16.38 -10.11
C GLY A 134 -3.94 15.25 -9.36
N THR A 135 -4.11 14.03 -9.87
CA THR A 135 -3.57 12.80 -9.28
C THR A 135 -2.05 12.81 -9.11
N ASP A 136 -1.32 13.26 -10.13
CA ASP A 136 0.14 13.34 -10.15
C ASP A 136 0.67 14.20 -9.00
N MET A 137 0.16 15.42 -8.88
CA MET A 137 0.54 16.36 -7.83
C MET A 137 0.28 15.81 -6.41
N ILE A 138 -0.86 15.16 -6.18
CA ILE A 138 -1.17 14.57 -4.88
C ILE A 138 -0.23 13.40 -4.58
N SER A 139 0.05 12.55 -5.57
CA SER A 139 1.00 11.45 -5.43
C SER A 139 2.40 11.95 -5.10
N ASP A 140 2.87 13.00 -5.80
CA ASP A 140 4.16 13.65 -5.53
C ASP A 140 4.22 14.22 -4.12
N ALA A 141 3.15 14.88 -3.69
CA ALA A 141 3.04 15.41 -2.35
C ALA A 141 3.12 14.30 -1.30
N VAL A 142 2.41 13.18 -1.52
CA VAL A 142 2.46 12.01 -0.63
C VAL A 142 3.86 11.42 -0.58
N CYS A 143 4.53 11.24 -1.73
CA CYS A 143 5.91 10.75 -1.78
C CYS A 143 6.86 11.64 -0.97
N ASN A 144 6.74 12.95 -1.11
CA ASN A 144 7.58 13.92 -0.41
C ASN A 144 7.31 13.95 1.11
N ILE A 145 6.05 13.95 1.51
CA ILE A 145 5.67 13.91 2.94
C ILE A 145 6.16 12.61 3.58
N LEU A 146 6.03 11.48 2.89
CA LEU A 146 6.41 10.16 3.37
C LEU A 146 7.88 9.79 3.13
N ARG A 147 8.67 10.70 2.56
CA ARG A 147 10.06 10.46 2.14
C ARG A 147 10.90 9.80 3.23
N ARG A 148 10.77 10.24 4.49
CA ARG A 148 11.50 9.65 5.62
C ARG A 148 11.20 8.16 5.79
N SER A 149 9.92 7.80 5.76
CA SER A 149 9.47 6.40 5.88
C SER A 149 9.85 5.58 4.65
N LEU A 150 9.79 6.16 3.46
CA LEU A 150 10.19 5.51 2.21
C LEU A 150 11.72 5.30 2.12
N ILE A 151 12.54 6.21 2.67
CA ILE A 151 13.99 6.01 2.80
C ILE A 151 14.29 4.82 3.73
N LYS A 152 13.61 4.74 4.88
CA LYS A 152 13.78 3.61 5.81
C LYS A 152 13.41 2.29 5.14
N TYR A 153 12.26 2.25 4.47
CA TYR A 153 11.83 1.08 3.67
C TYR A 153 12.85 0.74 2.58
N THR A 154 13.33 1.74 1.84
CA THR A 154 14.36 1.55 0.80
C THR A 154 15.61 0.89 1.35
N GLN A 155 16.10 1.33 2.51
CA GLN A 155 17.27 0.74 3.15
C GLN A 155 17.02 -0.70 3.60
N GLU A 156 15.82 -1.00 4.10
CA GLU A 156 15.42 -2.36 4.47
C GLU A 156 15.37 -3.27 3.24
N MET A 157 14.74 -2.84 2.15
CA MET A 157 14.69 -3.58 0.88
C MET A 157 16.07 -3.72 0.25
N CYS A 158 16.92 -2.70 0.32
CA CYS A 158 18.28 -2.81 -0.19
C CYS A 158 19.09 -3.88 0.55
N ARG A 159 18.97 -3.94 1.89
CA ARG A 159 19.59 -5.02 2.68
C ARG A 159 18.98 -6.38 2.35
N TYR A 160 17.67 -6.44 2.12
CA TYR A 160 16.94 -7.66 1.82
C TYR A 160 17.34 -8.28 0.48
N TYR A 161 17.42 -7.46 -0.57
CA TYR A 161 17.74 -7.88 -1.95
C TYR A 161 19.22 -7.77 -2.30
N GLY A 162 20.07 -7.33 -1.37
CA GLY A 162 21.52 -7.17 -1.61
C GLY A 162 21.89 -5.97 -2.49
N ILE A 163 21.04 -4.96 -2.57
CA ILE A 163 21.31 -3.72 -3.31
C ILE A 163 22.35 -2.89 -2.53
N PRO A 164 23.46 -2.46 -3.16
CA PRO A 164 24.47 -1.65 -2.49
C PRO A 164 23.94 -0.26 -2.13
N LEU A 165 24.18 0.16 -0.89
CA LEU A 165 23.89 1.51 -0.41
C LEU A 165 25.14 2.38 -0.46
N THR A 166 25.00 3.60 -0.97
CA THR A 166 26.03 4.64 -0.90
C THR A 166 25.80 5.48 0.35
N PRO A 167 26.80 5.66 1.22
CA PRO A 167 26.65 6.45 2.44
C PRO A 167 26.68 7.95 2.18
N ASN A 168 26.15 8.72 3.13
CA ASN A 168 26.18 10.20 3.13
C ASN A 168 25.53 10.85 1.90
N VAL A 169 24.45 10.28 1.38
CA VAL A 169 23.64 10.85 0.31
C VAL A 169 22.65 11.85 0.91
N ALA A 170 22.47 13.01 0.26
CA ALA A 170 21.48 13.99 0.69
C ALA A 170 20.05 13.41 0.60
N SER A 171 19.32 13.40 1.71
CA SER A 171 17.96 12.85 1.78
C SER A 171 16.99 13.56 0.84
N GLY A 172 17.16 14.87 0.67
CA GLY A 172 16.09 15.77 0.25
C GLY A 172 15.17 16.13 1.44
N PRO A 173 14.16 16.98 1.24
CA PRO A 173 13.33 17.49 2.33
C PRO A 173 12.58 16.40 3.09
N LEU A 174 12.79 16.31 4.41
CA LEU A 174 12.13 15.38 5.32
C LEU A 174 11.14 16.13 6.20
N TRP A 175 9.86 15.75 6.14
CA TRP A 175 8.84 16.37 6.99
C TRP A 175 9.09 16.03 8.46
N ASN A 176 9.17 17.07 9.31
CA ASN A 176 9.24 16.92 10.76
C ASN A 176 7.91 17.39 11.38
N PRO A 177 7.03 16.46 11.80
CA PRO A 177 5.71 16.82 12.32
C PRO A 177 5.77 17.48 13.70
N GLN A 178 6.81 17.23 14.50
CA GLN A 178 6.95 17.85 15.82
C GLN A 178 7.37 19.32 15.73
N LYS A 179 8.19 19.67 14.74
CA LYS A 179 8.67 21.04 14.53
C LYS A 179 7.88 21.81 13.47
N GLU A 180 7.00 21.13 12.73
CA GLU A 180 6.24 21.68 11.60
C GLU A 180 7.15 22.33 10.53
N ILE A 181 8.28 21.68 10.20
CA ILE A 181 9.28 22.15 9.22
C ILE A 181 9.81 21.00 8.37
N TRP A 182 10.41 21.34 7.22
CA TRP A 182 11.26 20.44 6.45
C TRP A 182 12.69 20.44 6.99
N GLU A 183 13.27 19.26 7.16
CA GLU A 183 14.67 19.04 7.55
C GLU A 183 15.44 18.35 6.42
N ASN A 184 16.77 18.40 6.45
CA ASN A 184 17.63 17.67 5.52
C ASN A 184 18.67 16.88 6.32
N GLU A 185 18.91 15.64 5.90
CA GLU A 185 19.86 14.73 6.54
C GLU A 185 20.75 14.06 5.48
N PHE A 186 21.88 13.51 5.93
CA PHE A 186 22.68 12.61 5.12
C PHE A 186 22.35 11.18 5.51
N VAL A 187 21.97 10.36 4.52
CA VAL A 187 21.46 9.00 4.70
C VAL A 187 22.13 8.05 3.73
N ASP A 188 21.98 6.74 3.96
CA ASP A 188 22.46 5.72 3.04
C ASP A 188 21.34 5.41 2.02
N LEU A 189 21.64 5.53 0.72
CA LEU A 189 20.67 5.31 -0.38
C LEU A 189 21.33 4.58 -1.57
N PRO A 190 20.56 3.80 -2.34
CA PRO A 190 21.03 3.27 -3.60
C PRO A 190 21.21 4.41 -4.61
N ILE A 191 22.34 4.41 -5.31
CA ILE A 191 22.67 5.37 -6.37
C ILE A 191 22.84 4.60 -7.68
N THR A 192 22.25 5.15 -8.73
CA THR A 192 22.40 4.69 -10.11
C THR A 192 23.05 5.78 -10.95
N ASP A 193 23.38 5.47 -12.20
CA ASP A 193 23.81 6.47 -13.19
C ASP A 193 22.75 7.55 -13.48
N TYR A 194 21.50 7.33 -13.05
CA TYR A 194 20.37 8.25 -13.22
C TYR A 194 20.12 9.09 -11.96
N GLY A 195 20.79 8.79 -10.85
CA GLY A 195 20.64 9.49 -9.57
C GLY A 195 20.33 8.55 -8.41
N LYS A 196 19.96 9.15 -7.28
CA LYS A 196 19.49 8.40 -6.11
C LYS A 196 18.11 7.82 -6.37
N VAL A 197 17.84 6.64 -5.82
CA VAL A 197 16.56 5.95 -5.95
C VAL A 197 15.91 5.81 -4.59
N ILE A 198 14.61 6.10 -4.49
CA ILE A 198 13.79 5.77 -3.32
C ILE A 198 12.72 4.77 -3.76
N LEU A 199 12.77 3.57 -3.18
CA LEU A 199 11.85 2.49 -3.48
C LEU A 199 10.50 2.74 -2.80
N VAL A 200 9.43 2.48 -3.54
CA VAL A 200 8.05 2.58 -3.04
C VAL A 200 7.47 1.17 -2.92
N PRO A 201 6.91 0.78 -1.76
CA PRO A 201 6.24 -0.50 -1.60
C PRO A 201 5.07 -0.64 -2.58
N LYS A 202 5.00 -1.77 -3.28
CA LYS A 202 3.97 -1.99 -4.31
C LYS A 202 2.55 -2.05 -3.75
N VAL A 203 2.40 -2.32 -2.44
CA VAL A 203 1.10 -2.29 -1.74
C VAL A 203 0.52 -0.87 -1.63
N LEU A 204 1.35 0.18 -1.70
CA LEU A 204 0.90 1.57 -1.56
C LEU A 204 0.41 2.20 -2.87
N VAL A 205 0.76 1.63 -4.02
CA VAL A 205 0.47 2.24 -5.31
C VAL A 205 -0.91 1.87 -5.86
N ARG A 206 -1.50 2.78 -6.61
CA ARG A 206 -2.79 2.67 -7.30
C ARG A 206 -2.66 3.15 -8.74
N SER A 207 -3.50 2.67 -9.65
CA SER A 207 -3.55 3.18 -11.03
C SER A 207 -4.11 4.61 -11.11
N ARG A 208 -4.87 5.02 -10.08
CA ARG A 208 -5.42 6.37 -9.89
C ARG A 208 -5.84 6.57 -8.43
N LEU A 209 -6.02 7.82 -8.00
CA LEU A 209 -6.56 8.11 -6.67
C LEU A 209 -7.99 7.57 -6.50
N SER A 210 -8.35 7.24 -5.26
CA SER A 210 -9.72 6.90 -4.88
C SER A 210 -10.68 8.10 -4.99
N PHE A 211 -10.23 9.31 -4.68
CA PHE A 211 -11.04 10.54 -4.79
C PHE A 211 -11.03 11.04 -6.23
N GLN A 212 -12.19 10.95 -6.88
CA GLN A 212 -12.36 11.25 -8.29
C GLN A 212 -13.47 12.28 -8.49
N TYR A 213 -13.12 13.40 -9.11
CA TYR A 213 -14.03 14.52 -9.34
C TYR A 213 -15.31 14.10 -10.07
N ASP A 214 -15.17 13.37 -11.18
CA ASP A 214 -16.32 12.93 -11.98
C ASP A 214 -17.23 11.98 -11.20
N GLU A 215 -16.66 11.14 -10.34
CA GLU A 215 -17.42 10.21 -9.53
C GLU A 215 -18.22 10.95 -8.46
N TYR A 216 -17.55 11.81 -7.68
CA TYR A 216 -18.18 12.62 -6.64
C TYR A 216 -19.32 13.48 -7.23
N TYR A 217 -19.03 14.20 -8.31
CA TYR A 217 -20.03 15.09 -8.90
C TYR A 217 -21.22 14.33 -9.48
N ARG A 218 -20.98 13.23 -10.22
CA ARG A 218 -22.05 12.51 -10.91
C ARG A 218 -22.85 11.59 -10.02
N TYR A 219 -22.25 10.96 -9.02
CA TYR A 219 -22.89 9.89 -8.24
C TYR A 219 -23.26 10.31 -6.82
N TYR A 220 -22.74 11.43 -6.31
CA TYR A 220 -23.08 11.94 -4.98
C TYR A 220 -23.77 13.30 -5.07
N LEU A 221 -23.11 14.30 -5.64
CA LEU A 221 -23.64 15.68 -5.62
C LEU A 221 -24.88 15.87 -6.51
N LEU A 222 -24.82 15.43 -7.77
CA LEU A 222 -25.95 15.59 -8.69
C LEU A 222 -27.21 14.81 -8.25
N PRO A 223 -27.13 13.56 -7.78
CA PRO A 223 -28.30 12.87 -7.23
C PRO A 223 -28.95 13.60 -6.07
N GLN A 224 -28.16 14.21 -5.18
CA GLN A 224 -28.73 15.00 -4.09
C GLN A 224 -29.44 16.25 -4.61
N MET A 225 -28.84 16.95 -5.59
CA MET A 225 -29.48 18.07 -6.26
C MET A 225 -30.77 17.67 -6.98
N GLN A 226 -30.81 16.50 -7.65
CA GLN A 226 -32.04 15.98 -8.27
C GLN A 226 -33.15 15.80 -7.23
N SER A 227 -32.83 15.17 -6.09
CA SER A 227 -33.76 14.93 -4.98
C SER A 227 -34.30 16.24 -4.38
N GLU A 228 -33.45 17.24 -4.19
CA GLU A 228 -33.87 18.57 -3.72
C GLU A 228 -34.79 19.27 -4.71
N HIS A 229 -34.45 19.26 -6.00
CA HIS A 229 -35.26 19.89 -7.04
C HIS A 229 -36.63 19.24 -7.20
N LEU A 230 -36.70 17.91 -7.06
CA LEU A 230 -37.96 17.15 -7.02
C LEU A 230 -38.79 17.50 -5.78
N ARG A 231 -38.15 17.53 -4.59
CA ARG A 231 -38.84 17.88 -3.34
C ARG A 231 -39.42 19.29 -3.36
N ASN A 232 -38.67 20.23 -3.92
CA ASN A 232 -39.03 21.64 -3.97
C ASN A 232 -39.90 22.01 -5.20
N GLN A 233 -40.24 21.02 -6.06
CA GLN A 233 -41.07 21.21 -7.27
C GLN A 233 -40.63 22.41 -8.12
N THR A 234 -39.33 22.52 -8.35
CA THR A 234 -38.74 23.67 -9.07
C THR A 234 -39.01 23.61 -10.58
N SER A 235 -38.65 24.68 -11.31
CA SER A 235 -38.73 24.74 -12.78
C SER A 235 -37.92 23.69 -13.54
N LEU A 236 -37.02 22.96 -12.87
CA LEU A 236 -36.25 21.86 -13.48
C LEU A 236 -36.98 20.51 -13.45
N VAL A 237 -38.15 20.43 -12.81
CA VAL A 237 -38.92 19.18 -12.73
C VAL A 237 -39.70 18.97 -14.02
N GLU A 238 -39.45 17.83 -14.67
CA GLU A 238 -40.17 17.37 -15.85
C GLU A 238 -41.19 16.29 -15.46
N THR A 239 -42.43 16.43 -15.91
CA THR A 239 -43.46 15.37 -15.80
C THR A 239 -43.45 14.52 -17.08
N LEU A 240 -43.23 13.23 -16.92
CA LEU A 240 -43.23 12.25 -18.02
C LEU A 240 -44.65 11.84 -18.40
N LYS A 241 -44.79 11.22 -19.59
CA LYS A 241 -46.08 10.74 -20.12
C LYS A 241 -46.81 9.77 -19.18
N ASN A 242 -46.08 9.03 -18.35
CA ASN A 242 -46.62 8.09 -17.37
C ASN A 242 -46.95 8.74 -16.01
N GLY A 243 -46.86 10.08 -15.90
CA GLY A 243 -47.11 10.83 -14.66
C GLY A 243 -45.93 10.86 -13.68
N SER A 244 -44.85 10.11 -13.92
CA SER A 244 -43.66 10.18 -13.07
C SER A 244 -42.90 11.49 -13.29
N GLN A 245 -42.30 12.00 -12.22
CA GLN A 245 -41.50 13.22 -12.25
C GLN A 245 -40.01 12.89 -12.24
N ARG A 246 -39.21 13.69 -12.97
CA ARG A 246 -37.76 13.59 -12.93
C ARG A 246 -37.09 14.96 -13.03
N VAL A 247 -35.84 15.03 -12.59
CA VAL A 247 -34.90 16.11 -12.91
C VAL A 247 -33.71 15.45 -13.59
N THR A 248 -33.20 15.99 -14.68
CA THR A 248 -32.05 15.38 -15.37
C THR A 248 -30.73 15.95 -14.87
N LYS A 249 -29.69 15.10 -14.78
CA LYS A 249 -28.32 15.56 -14.48
C LYS A 249 -27.83 16.61 -15.49
N LYS A 250 -28.23 16.47 -16.76
CA LYS A 250 -27.93 17.44 -17.82
C LYS A 250 -28.47 18.83 -17.50
N ALA A 251 -29.75 18.94 -17.12
CA ALA A 251 -30.36 20.23 -16.76
C ALA A 251 -29.68 20.87 -15.54
N LEU A 252 -29.25 20.07 -14.56
CA LEU A 252 -28.49 20.55 -13.41
C LEU A 252 -27.10 21.08 -13.83
N MET A 253 -26.38 20.34 -14.68
CA MET A 253 -25.07 20.77 -15.21
C MET A 253 -25.18 22.04 -16.06
N GLU A 254 -26.27 22.20 -16.83
CA GLU A 254 -26.53 23.41 -17.61
C GLU A 254 -26.85 24.62 -16.72
N LYS A 255 -27.59 24.41 -15.63
CA LYS A 255 -27.97 25.49 -14.70
C LYS A 255 -26.82 25.91 -13.78
N TYR A 256 -26.11 24.95 -13.20
CA TYR A 256 -25.14 25.20 -12.14
C TYR A 256 -23.69 25.14 -12.61
N GLY A 257 -23.43 24.63 -13.82
CA GLY A 257 -22.09 24.39 -14.34
C GLY A 257 -21.60 22.98 -14.07
N LYS A 258 -20.52 22.60 -14.76
CA LYS A 258 -19.88 21.26 -14.70
C LYS A 258 -18.40 21.30 -14.35
N ASP A 259 -17.86 22.50 -14.13
CA ASP A 259 -16.47 22.71 -13.75
C ASP A 259 -16.26 22.61 -12.23
N LYS A 260 -15.01 22.51 -11.81
CA LYS A 260 -14.66 22.39 -10.38
C LYS A 260 -15.19 23.55 -9.54
N LEU A 261 -15.28 24.77 -10.10
CA LEU A 261 -15.79 25.94 -9.37
C LEU A 261 -17.28 25.75 -9.04
N ALA A 262 -18.08 25.37 -10.03
CA ALA A 262 -19.49 25.05 -9.85
C ALA A 262 -19.72 23.96 -8.79
N VAL A 263 -18.90 22.91 -8.82
CA VAL A 263 -18.98 21.82 -7.83
C VAL A 263 -18.68 22.32 -6.43
N VAL A 264 -17.61 23.09 -6.24
CA VAL A 264 -17.27 23.70 -4.94
C VAL A 264 -18.42 24.55 -4.42
N GLU A 265 -19.03 25.39 -5.25
CA GLU A 265 -20.17 26.22 -4.83
C GLU A 265 -21.37 25.40 -4.39
N GLN A 266 -21.65 24.28 -5.07
CA GLN A 266 -22.74 23.38 -4.68
C GLN A 266 -22.40 22.56 -3.43
N THR A 267 -21.14 22.15 -3.27
CA THR A 267 -20.66 21.41 -2.08
C THR A 267 -20.67 22.29 -0.83
N ILE A 268 -20.34 23.58 -0.92
CA ILE A 268 -20.44 24.52 0.22
C ILE A 268 -21.87 24.59 0.77
N LEU A 269 -22.88 24.51 -0.10
CA LEU A 269 -24.28 24.50 0.31
C LEU A 269 -24.71 23.16 0.90
N LYS A 270 -23.94 22.09 0.67
CA LYS A 270 -24.29 20.69 0.97
C LYS A 270 -23.06 19.90 1.45
N PRO A 271 -22.38 20.35 2.52
CA PRO A 271 -21.12 19.74 2.96
C PRO A 271 -21.27 18.26 3.33
N TYR A 272 -22.43 17.87 3.86
CA TYR A 272 -22.76 16.48 4.20
C TYR A 272 -22.61 15.50 3.02
N VAL A 273 -22.78 15.95 1.77
CA VAL A 273 -22.58 15.07 0.60
C VAL A 273 -21.12 14.72 0.39
N LEU A 274 -20.20 15.61 0.76
CA LEU A 274 -18.77 15.32 0.76
C LEU A 274 -18.42 14.36 1.90
N ASP A 275 -19.04 14.52 3.07
CA ASP A 275 -18.85 13.60 4.20
C ASP A 275 -19.34 12.18 3.84
N GLU A 276 -20.51 12.05 3.21
CA GLU A 276 -21.01 10.76 2.68
C GLU A 276 -20.05 10.13 1.66
N TYR A 277 -19.41 10.96 0.81
CA TYR A 277 -18.42 10.48 -0.15
C TYR A 277 -17.15 9.97 0.55
N ARG A 278 -16.67 10.69 1.56
CA ARG A 278 -15.51 10.29 2.37
C ARG A 278 -15.76 8.98 3.09
N GLU A 279 -16.91 8.85 3.77
CA GLU A 279 -17.31 7.63 4.46
C GLU A 279 -17.35 6.44 3.50
N ALA A 280 -17.97 6.61 2.33
CA ALA A 280 -18.01 5.56 1.32
C ALA A 280 -16.61 5.14 0.81
N LYS A 281 -15.66 6.08 0.71
CA LYS A 281 -14.27 5.79 0.31
C LYS A 281 -13.43 5.18 1.44
N ALA A 282 -13.76 5.47 2.69
CA ALA A 282 -13.14 4.86 3.85
C ALA A 282 -13.64 3.41 4.04
N ASP A 283 -14.94 3.16 3.86
CA ASP A 283 -15.56 1.85 3.99
C ASP A 283 -15.17 0.89 2.85
N SER A 284 -14.82 1.43 1.69
CA SER A 284 -14.40 0.66 0.51
C SER A 284 -13.11 1.25 -0.08
N PRO A 285 -11.96 1.03 0.59
CA PRO A 285 -10.69 1.56 0.14
C PRO A 285 -10.27 0.91 -1.20
N SER A 286 -9.53 1.66 -2.01
CA SER A 286 -9.01 1.17 -3.28
C SER A 286 -8.03 0.02 -3.04
N SER A 287 -8.17 -1.07 -3.80
CA SER A 287 -7.23 -2.20 -3.75
C SER A 287 -5.89 -1.84 -4.41
N PRO A 288 -4.75 -2.36 -3.90
CA PRO A 288 -3.47 -2.32 -4.60
C PRO A 288 -3.54 -2.95 -5.99
N LEU A 289 -2.56 -2.65 -6.85
CA LEU A 289 -2.47 -3.29 -8.17
C LEU A 289 -2.22 -4.78 -8.01
N SER A 290 -2.96 -5.62 -8.73
CA SER A 290 -2.66 -7.05 -8.81
C SER A 290 -1.38 -7.32 -9.61
N HIS A 291 -0.84 -8.54 -9.51
CA HIS A 291 0.33 -8.92 -10.33
C HIS A 291 0.00 -8.87 -11.83
N GLU A 292 -1.24 -9.16 -12.23
CA GLU A 292 -1.69 -9.01 -13.61
C GLU A 292 -1.65 -7.55 -14.06
N GLN A 293 -2.13 -6.63 -13.22
CA GLN A 293 -2.11 -5.20 -13.54
C GLN A 293 -0.67 -4.68 -13.65
N PHE A 294 0.23 -5.13 -12.79
CA PHE A 294 1.66 -4.84 -12.95
C PHE A 294 2.20 -5.44 -14.25
N SER A 295 1.94 -6.71 -14.53
CA SER A 295 2.41 -7.39 -15.75
C SER A 295 1.94 -6.66 -17.02
N GLU A 296 0.69 -6.19 -17.04
CA GLU A 296 0.12 -5.38 -18.13
C GLU A 296 0.81 -4.02 -18.27
N LEU A 297 1.05 -3.30 -17.17
CA LEU A 297 1.73 -2.00 -17.15
C LEU A 297 3.18 -2.09 -17.61
N GLU A 298 3.84 -3.19 -17.28
CA GLU A 298 5.25 -3.40 -17.57
C GLU A 298 5.51 -4.12 -18.89
N HIS A 299 4.46 -4.64 -19.52
CA HIS A 299 4.52 -5.48 -20.71
C HIS A 299 5.41 -6.72 -20.51
N VAL A 300 5.28 -7.37 -19.35
CA VAL A 300 5.98 -8.61 -18.98
C VAL A 300 4.99 -9.74 -18.76
N ASP A 301 5.51 -10.97 -18.77
CA ASP A 301 4.69 -12.14 -18.47
C ASP A 301 4.28 -12.18 -16.99
N LYS A 302 3.14 -12.83 -16.73
CA LYS A 302 2.63 -13.10 -15.38
C LYS A 302 3.63 -13.96 -14.59
N PRO A 303 3.60 -13.91 -13.24
CA PRO A 303 4.42 -14.80 -12.45
C PRO A 303 4.16 -16.28 -12.79
N ASP A 304 5.23 -17.02 -13.06
CA ASP A 304 5.15 -18.46 -13.31
C ASP A 304 5.34 -19.21 -11.99
N LEU A 305 4.21 -19.48 -11.32
CA LEU A 305 4.20 -20.28 -10.09
C LEU A 305 4.42 -21.76 -10.36
N GLU A 306 4.10 -22.25 -11.57
CA GLU A 306 4.31 -23.65 -11.95
C GLU A 306 5.82 -23.93 -12.12
N GLU A 307 6.56 -22.99 -12.71
CA GLU A 307 8.02 -23.04 -12.82
C GLU A 307 8.67 -23.06 -11.43
N LEU A 308 8.23 -22.21 -10.50
CA LEU A 308 8.74 -22.20 -9.13
C LEU A 308 8.45 -23.50 -8.38
N LEU A 309 7.27 -24.10 -8.58
CA LEU A 309 6.94 -25.41 -8.02
C LEU A 309 7.82 -26.52 -8.63
N ALA A 310 8.12 -26.46 -9.93
CA ALA A 310 9.02 -27.39 -10.58
C ALA A 310 10.46 -27.23 -10.05
N GLU A 311 10.93 -26.00 -9.86
CA GLU A 311 12.22 -25.70 -9.25
C GLU A 311 12.29 -26.26 -7.83
N LEU A 312 11.26 -26.00 -7.01
CA LEU A 312 11.14 -26.52 -5.65
C LEU A 312 11.25 -28.05 -5.59
N LYS A 313 10.51 -28.75 -6.47
CA LYS A 313 10.52 -30.21 -6.58
C LYS A 313 11.89 -30.75 -6.99
N SER A 314 12.60 -30.04 -7.86
CA SER A 314 13.93 -30.43 -8.33
C SER A 314 15.05 -30.21 -7.32
N LEU A 315 14.85 -29.26 -6.39
CA LEU A 315 15.87 -28.86 -5.43
C LEU A 315 16.19 -30.00 -4.44
N PRO A 316 17.46 -30.43 -4.30
CA PRO A 316 17.84 -31.43 -3.32
C PRO A 316 17.49 -31.01 -1.89
N VAL A 317 17.14 -31.98 -1.06
CA VAL A 317 16.94 -31.77 0.37
C VAL A 317 18.29 -31.66 1.09
N GLY A 318 18.40 -30.73 2.04
CA GLY A 318 19.54 -30.70 2.95
C GLY A 318 20.00 -29.29 3.29
N ARG A 319 21.05 -29.22 4.12
CA ARG A 319 21.62 -27.95 4.58
C ARG A 319 22.31 -27.16 3.47
N GLU A 320 22.90 -27.86 2.49
CA GLU A 320 23.65 -27.23 1.39
C GLU A 320 22.75 -26.39 0.48
N THR A 321 21.49 -26.78 0.34
CA THR A 321 20.47 -26.12 -0.50
C THR A 321 19.42 -25.37 0.32
N ALA A 322 19.64 -25.17 1.63
CA ALA A 322 18.66 -24.56 2.52
C ALA A 322 18.36 -23.09 2.17
N GLU A 323 19.38 -22.32 1.76
CA GLU A 323 19.20 -20.92 1.34
C GLU A 323 18.42 -20.82 0.02
N ALA A 324 18.71 -21.72 -0.95
CA ALA A 324 17.95 -21.80 -2.20
C ALA A 324 16.49 -22.21 -1.96
N TYR A 325 16.26 -23.14 -1.03
CA TYR A 325 14.90 -23.52 -0.62
C TYR A 325 14.16 -22.33 -0.02
N GLU A 326 14.77 -21.62 0.93
CA GLU A 326 14.17 -20.42 1.53
C GLU A 326 13.85 -19.34 0.48
N ASP A 327 14.74 -19.13 -0.50
CA ASP A 327 14.51 -18.17 -1.60
C ASP A 327 13.32 -18.57 -2.49
N ILE A 328 13.20 -19.85 -2.86
CA ILE A 328 12.05 -20.34 -3.66
C ILE A 328 10.74 -20.19 -2.87
N ILE A 329 10.72 -20.61 -1.59
CA ILE A 329 9.55 -20.45 -0.74
C ILE A 329 9.17 -18.97 -0.63
N GLU A 330 10.13 -18.09 -0.41
CA GLU A 330 9.91 -16.66 -0.31
C GLU A 330 9.34 -16.05 -1.60
N LYS A 331 9.82 -16.47 -2.77
CA LYS A 331 9.27 -16.04 -4.07
C LYS A 331 7.81 -16.48 -4.21
N ILE A 332 7.51 -17.74 -3.87
CA ILE A 332 6.13 -18.27 -3.91
C ILE A 332 5.23 -17.45 -2.98
N LEU A 333 5.62 -17.26 -1.71
CA LEU A 333 4.80 -16.56 -0.73
C LEU A 333 4.63 -15.07 -1.08
N SER A 334 5.65 -14.42 -1.64
CA SER A 334 5.58 -13.01 -2.08
C SER A 334 4.58 -12.78 -3.20
N VAL A 335 4.31 -13.82 -4.01
CA VAL A 335 3.26 -13.78 -5.04
C VAL A 335 1.91 -14.14 -4.42
N VAL A 336 1.83 -15.30 -3.76
CA VAL A 336 0.57 -15.90 -3.29
C VAL A 336 -0.09 -15.06 -2.20
N LEU A 337 0.68 -14.58 -1.23
CA LEU A 337 0.15 -13.89 -0.04
C LEU A 337 -0.04 -12.39 -0.26
N TYR A 338 0.40 -11.83 -1.39
CA TYR A 338 0.13 -10.45 -1.76
C TYR A 338 -1.31 -10.30 -2.27
N PRO A 339 -2.06 -9.23 -1.90
CA PRO A 339 -1.63 -8.07 -1.11
C PRO A 339 -1.84 -8.20 0.39
N SER A 340 -2.32 -9.34 0.89
CA SER A 340 -2.63 -9.51 2.32
C SER A 340 -1.41 -9.34 3.21
N LEU A 341 -0.28 -9.90 2.78
CA LEU A 341 0.99 -9.84 3.47
C LEU A 341 2.02 -9.12 2.58
N CYS A 342 2.77 -8.18 3.16
CA CYS A 342 3.76 -7.37 2.46
C CYS A 342 4.93 -7.01 3.39
N ASN A 343 5.90 -6.22 2.88
CA ASN A 343 7.08 -5.76 3.60
C ASN A 343 7.86 -6.92 4.25
N PRO A 344 8.35 -7.89 3.45
CA PRO A 344 9.10 -9.02 3.97
C PRO A 344 10.40 -8.54 4.60
N THR A 345 10.72 -9.10 5.76
CA THR A 345 12.00 -8.85 6.44
C THR A 345 12.71 -10.16 6.73
N LYS A 346 13.96 -10.26 6.27
CA LYS A 346 14.90 -11.33 6.61
C LYS A 346 15.70 -10.90 7.83
N GLN A 347 15.63 -11.65 8.93
CA GLN A 347 16.48 -11.37 10.08
C GLN A 347 17.88 -11.99 9.87
N HIS A 348 18.76 -11.31 9.13
CA HIS A 348 20.17 -11.67 9.09
C HIS A 348 20.86 -11.37 10.44
N LYS A 349 21.79 -12.24 10.82
CA LYS A 349 22.60 -12.12 12.04
C LYS A 349 23.30 -10.76 12.08
N ILE A 350 22.96 -9.94 13.07
CA ILE A 350 23.88 -8.91 13.57
C ILE A 350 24.40 -9.44 14.92
N HIS A 351 25.72 -9.56 15.02
CA HIS A 351 26.52 -9.84 16.22
C HIS A 351 25.74 -10.11 17.52
N GLY A 352 25.67 -11.38 17.97
CA GLY A 352 25.12 -11.71 19.30
C GLY A 352 24.36 -13.04 19.42
N GLY A 353 24.12 -13.75 18.32
CA GLY A 353 23.82 -15.18 18.36
C GLY A 353 22.54 -15.61 19.09
N ARG A 354 21.41 -14.89 18.96
CA ARG A 354 20.12 -15.43 19.42
C ARG A 354 18.97 -15.23 18.45
N LYS A 355 18.43 -16.40 18.08
CA LYS A 355 17.21 -16.72 17.34
C LYS A 355 17.11 -16.08 15.94
N ARG A 356 16.80 -16.89 14.92
CA ARG A 356 16.51 -16.46 13.52
C ARG A 356 15.04 -16.67 13.20
N ILE A 357 14.47 -15.80 12.36
CA ILE A 357 13.18 -16.00 11.69
C ILE A 357 13.55 -15.86 10.23
N ASP A 358 13.16 -16.84 9.43
CA ASP A 358 13.57 -16.89 8.03
C ASP A 358 12.90 -15.71 7.29
N ILE A 359 11.59 -15.49 7.50
CA ILE A 359 10.88 -14.35 6.92
C ILE A 359 9.80 -13.82 7.88
N THR A 360 9.65 -12.51 8.01
CA THR A 360 8.50 -11.88 8.69
C THR A 360 7.78 -10.95 7.74
N TYR A 361 6.45 -11.07 7.64
CA TYR A 361 5.59 -10.19 6.85
C TYR A 361 4.73 -9.29 7.74
N THR A 362 4.47 -8.07 7.28
CA THR A 362 3.40 -7.21 7.83
C THR A 362 2.06 -7.66 7.25
N ASN A 363 1.03 -7.76 8.10
CA ASN A 363 -0.33 -8.06 7.68
C ASN A 363 -1.10 -6.75 7.42
N GLU A 364 -1.47 -6.51 6.15
CA GLU A 364 -2.27 -5.37 5.69
C GLU A 364 -3.55 -5.81 4.98
N ALA A 365 -3.99 -7.05 5.24
CA ALA A 365 -5.15 -7.63 4.59
C ALA A 365 -6.42 -6.80 4.82
N LYS A 366 -7.22 -6.62 3.77
CA LYS A 366 -8.55 -5.97 3.80
C LYS A 366 -9.71 -6.93 3.60
N GLY A 367 -9.40 -8.20 3.37
CA GLY A 367 -10.36 -9.29 3.18
C GLY A 367 -9.65 -10.64 3.27
N GLY A 368 -10.42 -11.72 3.15
CA GLY A 368 -9.87 -13.07 3.15
C GLY A 368 -9.38 -13.58 4.50
N PHE A 369 -8.51 -14.59 4.44
CA PHE A 369 -8.05 -15.33 5.61
C PHE A 369 -7.25 -14.46 6.60
N PHE A 370 -6.27 -13.69 6.11
CA PHE A 370 -5.40 -12.89 6.99
C PHE A 370 -6.11 -11.67 7.59
N TYR A 371 -7.13 -11.14 6.92
CA TYR A 371 -8.00 -10.12 7.51
C TYR A 371 -8.87 -10.73 8.61
N TRP A 372 -9.52 -11.87 8.34
CA TRP A 372 -10.27 -12.59 9.37
C TRP A 372 -9.37 -12.91 10.57
N LEU A 373 -8.13 -13.31 10.33
CA LEU A 373 -7.16 -13.65 11.36
C LEU A 373 -6.85 -12.46 12.29
N VAL A 374 -6.51 -11.29 11.75
CA VAL A 374 -6.17 -10.10 12.57
C VAL A 374 -7.36 -9.55 13.34
N MET A 375 -8.59 -9.77 12.84
CA MET A 375 -9.83 -9.40 13.54
C MET A 375 -10.11 -10.26 14.77
N HIS A 376 -9.54 -11.47 14.87
CA HIS A 376 -9.82 -12.42 15.95
C HIS A 376 -8.60 -12.74 16.82
N TYR A 377 -7.40 -12.55 16.29
CA TYR A 377 -6.13 -12.91 16.95
C TYR A 377 -5.06 -11.84 16.74
N PRO A 378 -4.11 -11.66 17.68
CA PRO A 378 -2.98 -10.75 17.47
C PRO A 378 -2.11 -11.24 16.31
N ALA A 379 -2.30 -10.69 15.11
CA ALA A 379 -1.58 -11.06 13.91
C ALA A 379 -1.15 -9.85 13.04
N PRO A 380 -0.59 -8.76 13.61
CA PRO A 380 -0.08 -7.65 12.81
C PRO A 380 1.17 -8.04 12.00
N GLN A 381 1.89 -9.08 12.43
CA GLN A 381 2.94 -9.72 11.66
C GLN A 381 2.73 -11.23 11.60
N ILE A 382 3.11 -11.83 10.48
CA ILE A 382 3.12 -13.28 10.26
C ILE A 382 4.57 -13.74 10.14
N PHE A 383 4.95 -14.70 10.98
CA PHE A 383 6.30 -15.25 11.00
C PHE A 383 6.36 -16.52 10.17
N VAL A 384 7.31 -16.63 9.26
CA VAL A 384 7.53 -17.81 8.42
C VAL A 384 8.89 -18.41 8.74
N GLU A 385 8.90 -19.71 9.03
CA GLU A 385 10.10 -20.51 9.23
C GLU A 385 10.16 -21.58 8.14
N CYS A 386 11.27 -21.64 7.43
CA CYS A 386 11.53 -22.56 6.33
C CYS A 386 12.54 -23.64 6.77
N LYS A 387 12.22 -24.91 6.51
CA LYS A 387 13.08 -26.04 6.87
C LYS A 387 13.27 -26.99 5.70
N ASN A 388 14.45 -26.91 5.06
CA ASN A 388 14.85 -27.83 4.01
C ASN A 388 15.32 -29.21 4.56
N TYR A 389 14.48 -29.86 5.36
CA TYR A 389 14.73 -31.18 5.94
C TYR A 389 13.75 -32.19 5.36
N GLY A 390 14.25 -33.35 4.95
CA GLY A 390 13.46 -34.50 4.49
C GLY A 390 13.26 -35.54 5.59
N LYS A 391 13.28 -35.10 6.84
CA LYS A 391 13.08 -35.90 8.06
C LYS A 391 12.15 -35.13 9.00
N GLU A 392 11.59 -35.84 9.98
CA GLU A 392 10.63 -35.30 10.95
C GLU A 392 11.05 -33.94 11.55
N VAL A 393 10.15 -32.95 11.43
CA VAL A 393 10.21 -31.68 12.16
C VAL A 393 10.00 -31.98 13.65
N ALA A 394 10.95 -31.58 14.48
CA ALA A 394 10.96 -31.90 15.91
C ALA A 394 10.36 -30.75 16.74
N ASN A 395 10.28 -30.95 18.07
CA ASN A 395 9.87 -29.91 19.02
C ASN A 395 10.68 -28.60 18.93
N PRO A 396 12.00 -28.62 18.68
CA PRO A 396 12.81 -27.40 18.64
C PRO A 396 12.33 -26.37 17.62
N GLU A 397 11.83 -26.78 16.47
CA GLU A 397 11.34 -25.88 15.42
C GLU A 397 10.03 -25.18 15.83
N VAL A 398 9.10 -25.93 16.42
CA VAL A 398 7.84 -25.39 16.97
C VAL A 398 8.12 -24.42 18.11
N ASP A 399 9.01 -24.80 19.04
CA ASP A 399 9.39 -23.95 20.17
C ASP A 399 10.21 -22.72 19.74
N GLN A 400 11.01 -22.84 18.68
CA GLN A 400 11.73 -21.71 18.09
C GLN A 400 10.75 -20.65 17.58
N LEU A 401 9.76 -21.07 16.80
CA LEU A 401 8.74 -20.18 16.24
C LEU A 401 7.85 -19.61 17.36
N SER A 402 7.38 -20.45 18.29
CA SER A 402 6.56 -19.99 19.43
C SER A 402 7.29 -18.97 20.29
N GLY A 403 8.61 -19.14 20.46
CA GLY A 403 9.47 -18.22 21.20
C GLY A 403 9.64 -16.83 20.56
N ARG A 404 9.03 -16.57 19.40
CA ARG A 404 8.99 -15.26 18.73
C ARG A 404 7.71 -14.50 18.97
N PHE A 405 6.65 -15.21 19.28
CA PHE A 405 5.34 -14.62 19.42
C PHE A 405 5.30 -13.67 20.60
N SER A 406 4.58 -12.57 20.41
CA SER A 406 4.23 -11.65 21.48
C SER A 406 2.91 -10.96 21.13
N PRO A 407 2.14 -10.48 22.12
CA PRO A 407 0.91 -9.74 21.82
C PRO A 407 1.11 -8.54 20.89
N SER A 408 2.26 -7.87 20.99
CA SER A 408 2.60 -6.68 20.20
C SER A 408 3.10 -6.97 18.79
N ARG A 409 3.85 -8.06 18.58
CA ARG A 409 4.43 -8.38 17.27
C ARG A 409 3.55 -9.33 16.47
N GLY A 410 2.74 -10.14 17.15
CA GLY A 410 1.92 -11.17 16.55
C GLY A 410 2.15 -12.53 17.21
N LYS A 411 1.12 -13.37 17.13
CA LYS A 411 1.05 -14.70 17.71
C LYS A 411 0.82 -15.80 16.67
N VAL A 412 1.00 -15.49 15.39
CA VAL A 412 0.73 -16.44 14.30
C VAL A 412 1.99 -16.65 13.47
N GLY A 413 2.27 -17.89 13.14
CA GLY A 413 3.34 -18.25 12.22
C GLY A 413 3.02 -19.44 11.34
N ILE A 414 3.80 -19.58 10.28
CA ILE A 414 3.74 -20.64 9.29
C ILE A 414 5.08 -21.36 9.30
N LEU A 415 5.06 -22.68 9.46
CA LEU A 415 6.24 -23.53 9.40
C LEU A 415 6.18 -24.35 8.12
N ILE A 416 7.10 -24.11 7.20
CA ILE A 416 7.13 -24.76 5.87
C ILE A 416 8.34 -25.69 5.79
N CYS A 417 8.13 -26.95 5.43
CA CYS A 417 9.18 -27.95 5.34
C CYS A 417 9.01 -28.89 4.14
N ARG A 418 10.04 -29.66 3.78
CA ARG A 418 9.96 -30.55 2.60
C ARG A 418 8.93 -31.66 2.75
N SER A 419 8.84 -32.24 3.93
CA SER A 419 7.97 -33.39 4.20
C SER A 419 7.73 -33.56 5.70
N ILE A 420 6.53 -34.01 6.07
CA ILE A 420 6.19 -34.32 7.46
C ILE A 420 5.89 -35.82 7.60
N GLU A 421 6.80 -36.58 8.23
CA GLU A 421 6.64 -38.03 8.42
C GLU A 421 5.40 -38.38 9.26
N ASN A 422 5.16 -37.64 10.35
CA ASN A 422 4.03 -37.85 11.25
C ASN A 422 3.20 -36.56 11.40
N LYS A 423 2.38 -36.26 10.38
CA LYS A 423 1.50 -35.07 10.36
C LYS A 423 0.66 -34.97 11.63
N LYS A 424 0.11 -36.09 12.13
CA LYS A 424 -0.70 -36.13 13.36
C LYS A 424 0.06 -35.67 14.60
N LEU A 425 1.31 -36.11 14.76
CA LEU A 425 2.12 -35.73 15.91
C LEU A 425 2.56 -34.26 15.85
N LEU A 426 3.02 -33.79 14.69
CA LEU A 426 3.40 -32.38 14.53
C LEU A 426 2.20 -31.47 14.77
N TYR A 427 1.05 -31.84 14.21
CA TYR A 427 -0.20 -31.13 14.41
C TYR A 427 -0.59 -31.07 15.90
N LYS A 428 -0.54 -32.20 16.62
CA LYS A 428 -0.81 -32.21 18.06
C LYS A 428 0.10 -31.24 18.82
N ARG A 429 1.38 -31.15 18.48
CA ARG A 429 2.31 -30.18 19.09
C ARG A 429 1.91 -28.73 18.81
N CYS A 430 1.37 -28.43 17.63
CA CYS A 430 0.87 -27.10 17.28
C CYS A 430 -0.40 -26.77 18.08
N VAL A 431 -1.31 -27.73 18.26
CA VAL A 431 -2.49 -27.59 19.14
C VAL A 431 -2.07 -27.36 20.58
N ASP A 432 -1.15 -28.16 21.12
CA ASP A 432 -0.62 -28.00 22.49
C ASP A 432 -0.03 -26.59 22.67
N THR A 433 0.72 -26.08 21.68
CA THR A 433 1.30 -24.72 21.69
C THR A 433 0.22 -23.63 21.70
N ALA A 434 -0.87 -23.81 20.95
CA ALA A 434 -2.01 -22.91 20.93
C ALA A 434 -2.77 -22.91 22.27
N GLN A 435 -3.03 -24.10 22.82
CA GLN A 435 -3.70 -24.30 24.11
C GLN A 435 -2.89 -23.72 25.28
N ASP A 436 -1.55 -23.83 25.22
CA ASP A 436 -0.62 -23.20 26.16
C ASP A 436 -0.55 -21.67 26.02
N GLN A 437 -1.32 -21.07 25.10
CA GLN A 437 -1.29 -19.65 24.76
C GLN A 437 0.07 -19.14 24.28
N ARG A 438 0.93 -20.06 23.82
CA ARG A 438 2.25 -19.73 23.29
C ARG A 438 2.18 -19.22 21.85
N GLY A 439 1.04 -19.39 21.17
CA GLY A 439 0.70 -18.86 19.84
C GLY A 439 0.27 -19.96 18.87
N PHE A 440 -0.01 -19.59 17.62
CA PHE A 440 -0.62 -20.45 16.62
C PHE A 440 0.37 -20.71 15.48
N ILE A 441 0.55 -21.98 15.12
CA ILE A 441 1.50 -22.41 14.10
C ILE A 441 0.77 -23.28 13.09
N ILE A 442 0.70 -22.82 11.84
CA ILE A 442 0.25 -23.64 10.70
C ILE A 442 1.50 -24.33 10.12
N ALA A 443 1.53 -25.66 10.14
CA ALA A 443 2.62 -26.43 9.55
C ALA A 443 2.22 -26.95 8.17
N LEU A 444 3.05 -26.67 7.16
CA LEU A 444 2.84 -27.05 5.76
C LEU A 444 4.05 -27.87 5.27
N ASP A 445 3.80 -28.94 4.51
CA ASP A 445 4.83 -29.54 3.67
C ASP A 445 4.78 -29.05 2.22
N ASP A 446 5.72 -29.51 1.37
CA ASP A 446 5.76 -29.15 -0.06
C ASP A 446 4.43 -29.46 -0.78
N GLY A 447 3.73 -30.53 -0.38
CA GLY A 447 2.44 -30.90 -0.94
C GLY A 447 1.32 -29.96 -0.51
N ASP A 448 1.30 -29.56 0.76
CA ASP A 448 0.36 -28.55 1.24
C ASP A 448 0.62 -27.17 0.59
N LEU A 449 1.89 -26.82 0.35
CA LEU A 449 2.27 -25.60 -0.37
C LEU A 449 1.83 -25.64 -1.84
N GLU A 450 1.99 -26.78 -2.52
CA GLU A 450 1.48 -26.97 -3.88
C GLU A 450 -0.05 -26.80 -3.94
N CYS A 451 -0.78 -27.34 -2.96
CA CYS A 451 -2.23 -27.11 -2.83
C CYS A 451 -2.54 -25.62 -2.64
N LEU A 452 -1.80 -24.91 -1.80
CA LEU A 452 -1.98 -23.47 -1.58
C LEU A 452 -1.76 -22.65 -2.87
N VAL A 453 -0.74 -23.00 -3.65
CA VAL A 453 -0.45 -22.37 -4.94
C VAL A 453 -1.56 -22.66 -5.95
N ASN A 454 -2.03 -23.91 -6.04
CA ASN A 454 -3.13 -24.27 -6.93
C ASN A 454 -4.44 -23.55 -6.53
N GLU A 455 -4.75 -23.43 -5.24
CA GLU A 455 -5.88 -22.63 -4.76
C GLU A 455 -5.78 -21.17 -5.22
N TYR A 456 -4.58 -20.58 -5.18
CA TYR A 456 -4.34 -19.21 -5.64
C TYR A 456 -4.56 -19.08 -7.15
N ILE A 457 -4.02 -20.01 -7.96
CA ILE A 457 -4.16 -20.00 -9.42
C ILE A 457 -5.62 -20.20 -9.83
N ASP A 458 -6.26 -21.26 -9.32
CA ASP A 458 -7.63 -21.65 -9.69
C ASP A 458 -8.66 -20.57 -9.32
N ASN A 459 -8.43 -19.85 -8.23
CA ASN A 459 -9.29 -18.78 -7.74
C ASN A 459 -8.80 -17.36 -8.15
N GLN A 460 -7.95 -17.26 -9.17
CA GLN A 460 -7.51 -15.99 -9.76
C GLN A 460 -6.98 -14.97 -8.72
N GLY A 461 -6.12 -15.45 -7.83
CA GLY A 461 -5.46 -14.63 -6.82
C GLY A 461 -6.27 -14.35 -5.55
N SER A 462 -7.39 -15.06 -5.34
CA SER A 462 -8.21 -14.96 -4.14
C SER A 462 -7.39 -15.12 -2.85
N GLN A 463 -7.69 -14.29 -1.86
CA GLN A 463 -6.99 -14.25 -0.56
C GLN A 463 -7.75 -15.01 0.55
N GLU A 464 -8.73 -15.84 0.18
CA GLU A 464 -9.55 -16.60 1.14
C GLU A 464 -8.83 -17.79 1.79
N PHE A 465 -7.80 -18.32 1.12
CA PHE A 465 -6.98 -19.47 1.54
C PHE A 465 -7.74 -20.56 2.32
N PRO A 466 -8.69 -21.28 1.68
CA PRO A 466 -9.45 -22.36 2.32
C PRO A 466 -8.57 -23.40 3.02
N LEU A 467 -7.43 -23.78 2.43
CA LEU A 467 -6.46 -24.70 3.05
C LEU A 467 -5.95 -24.14 4.39
N LEU A 468 -5.48 -22.89 4.42
CA LEU A 468 -5.00 -22.27 5.65
C LEU A 468 -6.12 -22.17 6.71
N ARG A 469 -7.36 -21.92 6.26
CA ARG A 469 -8.54 -21.89 7.14
C ARG A 469 -8.86 -23.27 7.71
N GLU A 470 -8.67 -24.35 6.96
CA GLU A 470 -8.83 -25.73 7.43
C GLU A 470 -7.79 -26.07 8.49
N PHE A 471 -6.51 -25.78 8.23
CA PHE A 471 -5.44 -25.95 9.22
C PHE A 471 -5.66 -25.07 10.46
N TRP A 472 -6.22 -23.87 10.28
CA TRP A 472 -6.52 -22.98 11.41
C TRP A 472 -7.61 -23.54 12.32
N LYS A 473 -8.74 -24.01 11.77
CA LYS A 473 -9.86 -24.58 12.55
C LYS A 473 -9.38 -25.70 13.48
N GLN A 474 -8.57 -26.56 12.89
CA GLN A 474 -7.86 -27.62 13.58
C GLN A 474 -7.07 -27.11 14.82
N LEU A 475 -6.38 -25.97 14.75
CA LEU A 475 -5.64 -25.43 15.91
C LEU A 475 -6.52 -24.92 17.06
N VAL A 476 -7.79 -24.60 16.79
CA VAL A 476 -8.69 -23.91 17.74
C VAL A 476 -9.88 -24.75 18.20
N ASP A 477 -10.20 -25.82 17.48
CA ASP A 477 -11.19 -26.85 17.83
C ASP A 477 -10.62 -27.84 18.88
#